data_AF-A0A644Z630-F1
#
_entry.id   AF-A0A644Z630-F1
#
_cell.length_a   1.000
_cell.length_b   1.000
_cell.length_c   1.000
_cell.angle_alpha   90.00
_cell.angle_beta   90.00
_cell.angle_gamma   90.00
#
_symmetry.space_group_name_H-M   'P 1'
#
loop_
_entity.id
_entity.type
_entity.pdbx_description
1 polymer ?
#
loop_
_entity_poly.entity_id
_entity_poly.type
_entity_poly.pdbx_seq_one_letter_code
_entity_poly.pdbx_strand_id
1 'polypeptide(L)' 'MWIKGTIGGYSFYIKQYDEGSEYGISNGRISKLEIWEDGQLFVQYDRGWSKKPSGAQVKAVYEQILREYN' A
#
# COMPACT_ATOMS: atom_id res chain seq x y z
N MET A 1 9.07 5.81 8.21
CA MET A 1 8.86 4.73 9.20
C MET A 1 8.11 3.55 8.59
N TRP A 2 8.07 2.40 9.29
CA TRP A 2 7.14 1.32 8.97
C TRP A 2 5.80 1.55 9.70
N ILE A 3 4.70 1.43 8.98
CA ILE A 3 3.33 1.52 9.53
C ILE A 3 2.61 0.23 9.14
N LYS A 4 1.83 -0.30 10.09
CA LYS A 4 0.97 -1.46 9.90
C LYS A 4 -0.44 -1.14 10.38
N GLY A 5 -1.44 -1.70 9.73
CA GLY A 5 -2.83 -1.51 10.11
C GLY A 5 -3.77 -2.47 9.39
N THR A 6 -5.07 -2.26 9.58
CA THR A 6 -6.12 -3.08 8.97
C THR A 6 -7.26 -2.19 8.50
N ILE A 7 -7.74 -2.40 7.26
CA ILE A 7 -8.88 -1.69 6.67
C ILE A 7 -9.80 -2.73 6.03
N GLY A 8 -11.05 -2.81 6.50
CA GLY A 8 -12.07 -3.67 5.89
C GLY A 8 -11.71 -5.16 5.81
N GLY A 9 -10.98 -5.68 6.81
CA GLY A 9 -10.51 -7.07 6.84
C GLY A 9 -9.10 -7.28 6.24
N TYR A 10 -8.60 -6.32 5.46
CA TYR A 10 -7.29 -6.38 4.85
C TYR A 10 -6.22 -5.79 5.77
N SER A 11 -5.18 -6.56 6.06
CA SER A 11 -3.98 -6.05 6.74
C SER A 11 -3.05 -5.37 5.74
N PHE A 12 -2.44 -4.26 6.12
CA PHE A 12 -1.47 -3.57 5.29
C PHE A 12 -0.17 -3.27 6.02
N TYR A 13 0.90 -3.19 5.25
CA TYR A 13 2.23 -2.79 5.70
C TYR A 13 2.79 -1.77 4.73
N ILE A 14 3.17 -0.60 5.24
CA ILE A 14 3.78 0.46 4.42
C ILE A 14 5.13 0.88 4.97
N LYS A 15 6.05 1.14 4.05
CA LYS A 15 7.26 1.91 4.33
C LYS A 15 7.05 3.32 3.80
N GLN A 16 6.85 4.26 4.71
CA GLN A 16 6.58 5.67 4.41
C GLN A 16 7.81 6.52 4.74
N TYR A 17 8.02 7.61 4.00
CA TYR A 17 9.03 8.64 4.28
C TYR A 17 8.38 10.00 4.56
N ASP A 18 9.16 10.97 5.02
CA ASP A 18 8.63 12.30 5.35
C ASP A 18 8.23 13.08 4.10
N GLU A 19 8.96 12.89 3.01
CA GLU A 19 8.72 13.52 1.71
C GLU A 19 8.45 12.48 0.61
N GLY A 20 7.79 12.93 -0.45
CA GLY A 20 7.60 12.12 -1.66
C GLY A 20 8.90 11.89 -2.42
N SER A 21 8.95 10.84 -3.24
CA SER A 21 10.14 10.55 -4.06
C SER A 21 9.78 9.79 -5.33
N GLU A 22 10.70 9.71 -6.29
CA GLU A 22 10.55 8.88 -7.50
C GLU A 22 10.29 7.39 -7.22
N TYR A 23 10.67 6.93 -6.03
CA TYR A 23 10.42 5.56 -5.55
C TYR A 23 9.08 5.40 -4.84
N GLY A 24 8.36 6.50 -4.64
CA GLY A 24 7.06 6.54 -4.04
C GLY A 24 5.96 6.18 -5.01
N ILE A 25 4.90 5.55 -4.51
CA ILE A 25 3.68 5.36 -5.31
C ILE A 25 3.17 6.73 -5.73
N SER A 26 3.07 6.95 -7.05
CA SER A 26 2.68 8.23 -7.65
C SER A 26 3.56 9.41 -7.20
N ASN A 27 4.87 9.18 -7.04
CA ASN A 27 5.84 10.14 -6.49
C ASN A 27 5.55 10.59 -5.04
N GLY A 28 4.70 9.87 -4.31
CA GLY A 28 4.33 10.18 -2.93
C GLY A 28 5.28 9.57 -1.90
N ARG A 29 4.82 9.54 -0.65
CA ARG A 29 5.63 9.17 0.53
C ARG A 29 5.78 7.67 0.74
N ILE A 30 4.93 6.84 0.13
CA ILE A 30 4.93 5.38 0.32
C ILE A 30 5.89 4.71 -0.67
N SER A 31 7.03 4.20 -0.20
CA SER A 31 8.02 3.51 -1.04
C SER A 31 7.81 1.99 -1.12
N LYS A 32 7.11 1.42 -0.13
CA LYS A 32 6.73 0.00 -0.10
C LYS A 32 5.32 -0.13 0.43
N LEU A 33 4.54 -1.02 -0.17
CA LEU A 33 3.18 -1.34 0.25
C LEU A 33 2.92 -2.84 0.07
N GLU A 34 2.37 -3.46 1.10
CA GLU A 34 1.74 -4.77 1.00
C GLU A 34 0.32 -4.74 1.55
N ILE A 35 -0.61 -5.46 0.90
CA ILE A 35 -1.98 -5.67 1.36
C ILE A 35 -2.26 -7.17 1.38
N TRP A 36 -2.71 -7.67 2.51
CA TRP A 36 -2.93 -9.08 2.82
C TRP A 36 -4.35 -9.31 3.35
N GLU A 37 -4.94 -10.46 3.03
CA GLU A 37 -6.17 -10.96 3.65
C GLU A 37 -6.04 -12.48 3.77
N ASP A 38 -6.34 -13.04 4.95
CA ASP A 38 -6.26 -14.48 5.26
C ASP A 38 -4.96 -15.16 4.80
N GLY A 39 -3.81 -14.47 4.96
CA GLY A 39 -2.49 -14.99 4.57
C GLY A 39 -2.19 -14.93 3.08
N GLN A 40 -3.12 -14.43 2.24
CA GLN A 40 -2.92 -14.19 0.82
C GLN A 40 -2.50 -12.75 0.55
N LEU A 41 -1.44 -12.56 -0.24
CA LEU A 41 -0.97 -11.26 -0.69
C LEU A 41 -1.79 -10.78 -1.88
N PHE A 42 -2.42 -9.60 -1.78
CA PHE A 42 -3.22 -9.01 -2.84
C PHE A 42 -2.54 -7.85 -3.56
N VAL A 43 -1.72 -7.07 -2.84
CA VAL A 43 -0.96 -5.95 -3.40
C VAL A 43 0.46 -6.01 -2.90
N GLN A 44 1.42 -5.80 -3.80
CA GLN A 44 2.82 -5.65 -3.44
C GLN A 44 3.48 -4.62 -4.33
N TYR A 45 4.04 -3.62 -3.67
CA TYR A 45 4.88 -2.59 -4.25
C TYR A 45 6.17 -2.49 -3.44
N ASP A 46 7.31 -2.58 -4.11
CA ASP A 46 8.63 -2.28 -3.55
C ASP A 46 9.40 -1.46 -4.58
N ARG A 47 9.14 -0.14 -4.59
CA ARG A 47 9.67 0.80 -5.60
C ARG A 47 9.38 0.38 -7.05
N GLY A 48 8.28 -0.36 -7.22
CA GLY A 48 7.91 -1.06 -8.44
C GLY A 48 6.80 -2.05 -8.13
N TRP A 49 5.90 -2.28 -9.08
CA TRP A 49 4.75 -3.16 -8.88
C TRP A 49 5.14 -4.62 -9.12
N SER A 50 5.15 -5.43 -8.06
CA SER A 50 5.17 -6.89 -8.17
C SER A 50 3.74 -7.43 -8.36
N LYS A 51 2.78 -6.85 -7.62
CA LYS A 51 1.36 -7.20 -7.72
C LYS A 51 0.49 -5.95 -7.55
N LYS A 52 -0.21 -5.56 -8.62
CA LYS A 52 -1.11 -4.39 -8.62
C LYS A 52 -2.45 -4.71 -7.96
N PRO A 53 -3.12 -3.73 -7.33
CA PRO A 53 -4.47 -3.90 -6.81
C PRO A 53 -5.46 -4.32 -7.90
N SER A 54 -6.18 -5.41 -7.63
CA SER A 54 -7.21 -5.97 -8.51
C SER A 54 -8.47 -6.31 -7.71
N GLY A 55 -9.64 -6.19 -8.34
CA GLY A 55 -10.93 -6.29 -7.65
C GLY A 55 -11.34 -4.98 -6.96
N ALA A 56 -12.64 -4.79 -6.77
CA ALA A 56 -13.21 -3.53 -6.27
C ALA A 56 -12.80 -3.26 -4.81
N GLN A 57 -12.85 -4.27 -3.94
CA GLN A 57 -12.56 -4.13 -2.51
C GLN A 57 -11.08 -3.79 -2.27
N VAL A 58 -10.15 -4.55 -2.86
CA VAL A 58 -8.70 -4.29 -2.73
C VAL A 58 -8.32 -2.91 -3.28
N LYS A 59 -8.96 -2.47 -4.39
CA LYS A 59 -8.76 -1.11 -4.91
C LYS A 59 -9.25 -0.05 -3.93
N ALA A 60 -10.42 -0.23 -3.31
CA ALA A 60 -10.93 0.70 -2.31
C ALA A 60 -10.00 0.80 -1.09
N VAL A 61 -9.47 -0.32 -0.60
CA VAL A 61 -8.48 -0.36 0.49
C VAL A 61 -7.20 0.37 0.08
N TYR A 62 -6.67 0.06 -1.11
CA TYR A 62 -5.49 0.73 -1.65
C TYR A 62 -5.66 2.25 -1.75
N GLU A 63 -6.77 2.71 -2.31
CA GLU A 63 -7.06 4.14 -2.43
C GLU A 63 -7.20 4.82 -1.06
N GLN A 64 -7.78 4.14 -0.07
CA GLN A 64 -7.83 4.64 1.29
C GLN A 64 -6.44 4.79 1.90
N ILE A 65 -5.57 3.78 1.75
CA ILE A 65 -4.18 3.85 2.21
C ILE A 65 -3.46 5.04 1.55
N LEU A 66 -3.66 5.26 0.25
CA LEU A 66 -3.04 6.41 -0.42
C LEU A 66 -3.54 7.75 0.12
N ARG A 67 -4.84 7.88 0.44
CA ARG A 67 -5.39 9.13 1.00
C ARG A 67 -4.85 9.44 2.40
N GLU A 68 -4.58 8.41 3.20
CA GLU A 68 -4.17 8.57 4.60
C GLU A 68 -2.65 8.71 4.75
N TYR A 69 -1.86 8.06 3.89
CA TYR A 69 -0.43 7.87 4.10
C TYR A 69 0.46 8.34 2.95
N ASN A 70 -0.08 8.75 1.81
CA ASN A 70 0.76 9.26 0.73
C ASN A 70 0.82 10.79 0.76
#